data_AF-A0A9W6HUP8-F1
#
_entry.id   AF-A0A9W6HUP8-F1
#
_cell.length_a   1.000
_cell.length_b   1.000
_cell.length_c   1.000
_cell.angle_alpha   90.00
_cell.angle_beta   90.00
_cell.angle_gamma   90.00
#
_symmetry.space_group_name_H-M   'P 1'
#
loop_
_entity.id
_entity.type
_entity.pdbx_description
1 polymer ?
#
loop_
_entity_poly.entity_id
_entity_poly.type
_entity_poly.pdbx_seq_one_letter_code
_entity_poly.pdbx_strand_id
1 'polypeptide(L)'
;MSVTMRDGEFIFHWCGAETKTFQYAQIKFASYSPERTDGVAFQGSGRASLEPGEEFSVGSPPAGIQPDVQNLIPSDHRLMIFLRTGSSENELNGLRIQFRTPHPAEVEGRWLYPSGVIRDEPCGMRGAVTTE
;
A
#
# COMPACT_ATOMS: atom_id res chain seq x y z
N MET A 1 -7.76 -1.15 -3.28
CA MET A 1 -6.60 -0.36 -2.81
C MET A 1 -5.95 0.31 -4.00
N SER A 2 -5.43 1.51 -3.81
CA SER A 2 -4.54 2.24 -4.72
C SER A 2 -3.35 2.80 -3.92
N VAL A 3 -2.32 3.28 -4.62
CA VAL A 3 -1.15 3.90 -4.00
C VAL A 3 -0.79 5.18 -4.74
N THR A 4 -0.33 6.19 -4.03
CA THR A 4 0.19 7.45 -4.58
C THR A 4 1.49 7.81 -3.87
N MET A 5 2.28 8.73 -4.41
CA MET A 5 3.34 9.38 -3.67
C MET A 5 2.91 10.79 -3.25
N ARG A 6 3.13 11.13 -1.98
CA ARG A 6 2.96 12.48 -1.43
C ARG A 6 4.10 12.77 -0.48
N ASP A 7 4.72 13.94 -0.62
CA ASP A 7 5.80 14.41 0.26
C ASP A 7 6.95 13.39 0.43
N GLY A 8 7.26 12.65 -0.63
CA GLY A 8 8.32 11.61 -0.62
C GLY A 8 7.93 10.27 -0.01
N GLU A 9 6.68 10.10 0.44
CA GLU A 9 6.16 8.84 0.98
C GLU A 9 5.13 8.18 0.07
N PHE A 10 5.10 6.85 0.07
CA PHE A 10 4.01 6.09 -0.54
C PHE A 10 2.83 6.03 0.42
N ILE A 11 1.68 6.55 -0.05
CA ILE A 11 0.41 6.53 0.65
C ILE A 11 -0.47 5.46 0.01
N PHE A 12 -0.90 4.50 0.83
CA PHE A 12 -1.82 3.44 0.44
C PHE A 12 -3.23 3.84 0.82
N HIS A 13 -4.17 3.69 -0.10
CA HIS A 13 -5.57 4.04 0.12
C HIS A 13 -6.50 2.84 -0.09
N TRP A 14 -7.33 2.51 0.90
CA TRP A 14 -8.22 1.37 0.86
C TRP A 14 -9.59 1.69 0.23
N CYS A 15 -9.76 1.30 -1.03
CA CYS A 15 -11.05 1.46 -1.75
C CYS A 15 -12.08 0.32 -1.54
N GLY A 16 -11.79 -0.69 -0.72
CA GLY A 16 -12.66 -1.85 -0.56
C GLY A 16 -13.73 -1.64 0.50
N ALA A 17 -14.60 -2.64 0.68
CA ALA A 17 -15.36 -2.78 1.92
C ALA A 17 -14.41 -3.01 3.10
N GLU A 18 -14.88 -2.81 4.33
CA GLU A 18 -14.06 -3.06 5.53
C GLU A 18 -13.41 -4.45 5.48
N THR A 19 -12.10 -4.50 5.76
CA THR A 19 -11.39 -5.77 5.79
C THR A 19 -11.75 -6.56 7.06
N LYS A 20 -11.64 -7.88 7.00
CA LYS A 20 -11.53 -8.66 8.25
C LYS A 20 -10.37 -8.15 9.09
N THR A 21 -10.51 -8.25 10.41
CA THR A 21 -9.42 -7.93 11.34
C THR A 21 -8.19 -8.79 11.04
N PHE A 22 -7.02 -8.16 10.96
CA PHE A 22 -5.72 -8.81 10.88
C PHE A 22 -4.87 -8.42 12.11
N GLN A 23 -3.80 -9.19 12.34
CA GLN A 23 -2.91 -9.03 13.49
C GLN A 23 -1.48 -8.64 13.11
N TYR A 24 -1.17 -8.73 11.82
CA TYR A 24 0.15 -8.48 11.28
C TYR A 24 0.06 -7.80 9.92
N ALA A 25 0.93 -6.84 9.66
CA ALA A 25 1.07 -6.17 8.37
C ALA A 25 2.55 -6.08 7.97
N GLN A 26 2.82 -6.28 6.68
CA GLN A 26 4.15 -6.21 6.09
C GLN A 26 4.10 -5.50 4.74
N ILE A 27 5.04 -4.59 4.54
CA ILE A 27 5.30 -3.94 3.25
C ILE A 27 6.74 -4.27 2.85
N LYS A 28 6.88 -4.97 1.72
CA LYS A 28 8.16 -5.27 1.08
C LYS A 28 8.27 -4.52 -0.23
N PHE A 29 9.48 -4.28 -0.68
CA PHE A 29 9.72 -3.72 -2.00
C PHE A 29 10.87 -4.42 -2.72
N ALA A 30 10.86 -4.31 -4.04
CA ALA A 30 12.01 -4.57 -4.90
C ALA A 30 12.27 -3.32 -5.74
N SER A 31 13.44 -2.72 -5.57
CA SER A 31 13.94 -1.58 -6.35
C SER A 31 14.73 -2.07 -7.55
N TYR A 32 14.69 -1.33 -8.66
CA TYR A 32 15.38 -1.66 -9.91
C TYR A 32 16.18 -0.45 -10.43
N SER A 33 17.32 -0.13 -9.79
CA SER A 33 18.33 0.80 -10.31
C SER A 33 19.58 0.83 -9.41
N PRO A 34 20.82 0.65 -9.91
CA PRO A 34 21.21 -0.02 -11.16
C PRO A 34 21.05 -1.55 -11.11
N GLU A 35 20.95 -2.13 -9.92
CA GLU A 35 20.70 -3.56 -9.69
C GLU A 35 19.39 -3.77 -8.93
N ARG A 36 18.91 -5.01 -8.86
CA ARG A 36 17.72 -5.33 -8.07
C ARG A 36 18.10 -5.37 -6.59
N THR A 37 17.41 -4.58 -5.78
CA THR A 37 17.52 -4.65 -4.31
C THR A 37 16.15 -4.91 -3.71
N ASP A 38 16.04 -5.99 -2.93
CA ASP A 38 14.84 -6.32 -2.17
C ASP A 38 14.97 -5.78 -0.74
N GLY A 39 13.87 -5.25 -0.20
CA GLY A 39 13.85 -4.65 1.12
C GLY A 39 12.52 -4.83 1.84
N VAL A 40 12.57 -4.64 3.15
CA VAL A 40 11.40 -4.60 4.03
C VAL A 40 11.22 -3.16 4.48
N ALA A 41 10.13 -2.53 4.03
CA ALA A 41 9.81 -1.16 4.40
C ALA A 41 9.03 -1.10 5.71
N PHE A 42 8.17 -2.08 5.95
CA PHE A 42 7.35 -2.12 7.15
C PHE A 42 7.11 -3.56 7.59
N GLN A 43 7.20 -3.79 8.90
CA GLN A 43 6.62 -4.94 9.59
C GLN A 43 6.05 -4.45 10.91
N GLY A 44 4.88 -4.96 11.28
CA GLY A 44 4.29 -4.60 12.55
C GLY A 44 3.17 -5.54 12.94
N SER A 45 2.91 -5.55 14.24
CA SER A 45 1.96 -6.44 14.88
C SER A 45 0.94 -5.64 15.69
N GLY A 46 -0.29 -6.14 15.78
CA GLY A 46 -1.38 -5.49 16.50
C GLY A 46 -2.71 -5.69 15.80
N ARG A 47 -3.82 -5.39 16.48
CA ARG A 47 -5.16 -5.68 15.97
C ARG A 47 -5.67 -4.51 15.14
N ALA A 48 -5.90 -4.72 13.85
CA ALA A 48 -6.39 -3.68 12.94
C ALA A 48 -7.38 -4.23 11.89
N SER A 49 -8.22 -3.35 11.35
CA SER A 49 -8.95 -3.52 10.09
C SER A 49 -8.74 -2.25 9.25
N LEU A 50 -9.01 -2.32 7.94
CA LEU A 50 -9.01 -1.14 7.08
C LEU A 50 -10.43 -0.80 6.69
N GLU A 51 -10.86 0.43 6.99
CA GLU A 51 -12.17 0.97 6.61
C GLU A 51 -12.13 1.59 5.21
N PRO A 52 -13.27 1.63 4.48
CA PRO A 52 -13.34 2.30 3.19
C PRO A 52 -12.84 3.75 3.27
N GLY A 53 -11.89 4.10 2.43
CA GLY A 53 -11.29 5.44 2.40
C GLY A 53 -10.09 5.62 3.32
N GLU A 54 -9.74 4.62 4.14
CA GLU A 54 -8.60 4.70 5.04
C GLU A 54 -7.28 4.80 4.27
N GLU A 55 -6.44 5.73 4.71
CA GLU A 55 -5.08 5.95 4.21
C GLU A 55 -4.06 5.57 5.27
N PHE A 56 -2.97 4.95 4.83
CA PHE A 56 -1.82 4.65 5.68
C PHE A 56 -0.53 4.69 4.87
N SER A 57 0.60 4.84 5.55
CA SER A 57 1.95 4.80 4.99
C SER A 57 2.86 3.93 5.85
N VAL A 58 4.14 3.85 5.47
CA VAL A 58 5.15 3.26 6.35
C VAL A 58 5.32 4.12 7.61
N GLY A 59 5.33 5.44 7.46
CA GLY A 59 5.46 6.43 8.54
C GLY A 59 4.24 6.48 9.48
N SER A 60 3.05 6.26 8.92
CA SER A 60 1.78 6.22 9.65
C SER A 60 1.03 4.92 9.34
N PRO A 61 1.32 3.83 10.07
CA PRO A 61 0.72 2.52 9.79
C PRO A 61 -0.77 2.46 10.15
N PRO A 62 -1.49 1.41 9.71
CA PRO A 62 -2.89 1.20 10.07
C PRO A 62 -3.11 1.27 11.59
N ALA A 63 -4.22 1.89 12.00
CA ALA A 63 -4.51 2.09 13.41
C ALA A 63 -4.51 0.75 14.18
N GLY A 64 -3.78 0.71 15.29
CA GLY A 64 -3.66 -0.49 16.12
C GLY A 64 -2.50 -1.42 15.74
N ILE A 65 -1.78 -1.17 14.65
CA ILE A 65 -0.51 -1.85 14.35
C ILE A 65 0.66 -1.07 14.95
N GLN A 66 1.50 -1.76 15.71
CA GLN A 66 2.76 -1.23 16.21
C GLN A 66 3.92 -1.67 15.29
N PRO A 67 4.79 -0.74 14.85
CA PRO A 67 5.91 -1.07 13.97
C PRO A 67 7.01 -1.83 14.72
N ASP A 68 7.43 -2.95 14.16
CA ASP A 68 8.66 -3.69 14.52
C ASP A 68 9.83 -3.27 13.61
N VAL A 69 9.54 -3.01 12.32
CA VAL A 69 10.48 -2.53 11.30
C VAL A 69 9.84 -1.37 10.56
N GLN A 70 10.59 -0.29 10.36
CA GLN A 70 10.15 0.89 9.63
C GLN A 70 11.33 1.49 8.85
N ASN A 71 11.34 1.30 7.54
CA ASN A 71 12.37 1.79 6.62
C ASN A 71 11.74 2.54 5.46
N LEU A 72 12.42 3.58 4.97
CA LEU A 72 11.97 4.31 3.79
C LEU A 72 11.98 3.42 2.54
N ILE A 73 10.95 3.58 1.73
CA ILE A 73 10.92 3.02 0.37
C ILE A 73 11.62 4.03 -0.54
N PRO A 74 12.63 3.62 -1.33
CA PRO A 74 13.34 4.53 -2.25
C PRO A 74 12.37 5.18 -3.25
N SER A 75 12.38 6.52 -3.34
CA SER A 75 11.47 7.30 -4.19
C SER A 75 12.06 7.66 -5.56
N ASP A 76 13.31 7.27 -5.83
CA ASP A 76 14.09 7.60 -7.03
C ASP A 76 14.24 6.40 -7.98
N HIS A 77 13.53 5.30 -7.73
CA HIS A 77 13.68 4.06 -8.46
C HIS A 77 12.34 3.49 -8.90
N ARG A 78 12.33 2.74 -10.01
CA ARG A 78 11.19 1.88 -10.34
C ARG A 78 11.06 0.79 -9.28
N LEU A 79 9.86 0.56 -8.76
CA LEU A 79 9.64 -0.39 -7.68
C LEU A 79 8.59 -1.45 -8.01
N MET A 80 8.72 -2.59 -7.35
CA MET A 80 7.59 -3.44 -7.01
C MET A 80 7.33 -3.34 -5.52
N ILE A 81 6.13 -2.93 -5.12
CA ILE A 81 5.72 -2.87 -3.71
C ILE A 81 4.75 -4.02 -3.44
N PHE A 82 4.98 -4.74 -2.35
CA PHE A 82 4.17 -5.87 -1.92
C PHE A 82 3.62 -5.57 -0.53
N LEU A 83 2.29 -5.50 -0.42
CA LEU A 83 1.59 -5.37 0.85
C LEU A 83 0.96 -6.70 1.21
N ARG A 84 1.19 -7.16 2.43
CA ARG A 84 0.60 -8.39 2.97
C ARG A 84 0.10 -8.17 4.38
N THR A 85 -1.02 -8.79 4.73
CA THR A 85 -1.52 -8.88 6.11
C THR A 85 -1.81 -10.31 6.51
N GLY A 86 -1.96 -10.57 7.80
CA GLY A 86 -2.21 -11.91 8.32
C GLY A 86 -2.42 -11.97 9.82
N SER A 87 -2.47 -13.19 10.37
CA SER A 87 -2.48 -13.46 11.81
C SER A 87 -1.10 -13.31 12.44
N SER A 88 -0.03 -13.56 11.68
CA SER A 88 1.36 -13.42 12.13
C SER A 88 2.32 -13.26 10.95
N GLU A 89 3.61 -13.03 11.22
CA GLU A 89 4.66 -13.01 10.19
C GLU A 89 4.73 -14.30 9.37
N ASN A 90 4.44 -15.45 9.99
CA ASN A 90 4.47 -16.77 9.34
C ASN A 90 3.13 -17.15 8.69
N GLU A 91 2.06 -16.39 8.96
CA GLU A 91 0.71 -16.67 8.51
C GLU A 91 0.08 -15.45 7.81
N LEU A 92 0.60 -15.12 6.62
CA LEU A 92 0.14 -14.00 5.78
C LEU A 92 -1.10 -14.36 4.94
N ASN A 93 -2.20 -14.71 5.60
CA ASN A 93 -3.46 -15.18 5.02
C ASN A 93 -4.52 -14.07 4.79
N GLY A 94 -4.16 -12.82 5.01
CA GLY A 94 -5.05 -11.65 4.85
C GLY A 94 -4.97 -11.03 3.45
N LEU A 95 -4.88 -9.70 3.42
CA LEU A 95 -4.70 -8.96 2.16
C LEU A 95 -3.35 -9.32 1.54
N ARG A 96 -3.34 -9.45 0.20
CA ARG A 96 -2.12 -9.63 -0.59
C ARG A 96 -2.21 -8.80 -1.85
N ILE A 97 -1.49 -7.69 -1.88
CA ILE A 97 -1.56 -6.69 -2.94
C ILE A 97 -0.16 -6.41 -3.46
N GLN A 98 -0.06 -6.20 -4.76
CA GLN A 98 1.19 -5.88 -5.43
C GLN A 98 0.97 -4.64 -6.31
N PHE A 99 1.88 -3.68 -6.20
CA PHE A 99 1.98 -2.54 -7.09
C PHE A 99 3.27 -2.63 -7.88
N ARG A 100 3.19 -2.37 -9.17
CA ARG A 100 4.38 -2.11 -10.00
C ARG A 100 4.39 -0.62 -10.22
N THR A 101 5.18 0.09 -9.42
CA THR A 101 5.27 1.53 -9.60
C THR A 101 6.09 1.80 -10.84
N PRO A 102 5.65 2.73 -11.71
CA PRO A 102 6.56 3.36 -12.65
C PRO A 102 7.58 4.21 -11.85
N HIS A 103 8.30 5.13 -12.50
CA HIS A 103 9.14 6.06 -11.74
C HIS A 103 8.25 6.77 -10.70
N PRO A 104 8.62 6.88 -9.42
CA PRO A 104 7.68 7.32 -8.38
C PRO A 104 7.13 8.75 -8.61
N ALA A 105 7.90 9.61 -9.27
CA ALA A 105 7.43 10.92 -9.76
C ALA A 105 6.17 10.87 -10.66
N GLU A 106 5.91 9.76 -11.35
CA GLU A 106 4.72 9.61 -12.20
C GLU A 106 3.44 9.34 -11.39
N VAL A 107 3.58 8.95 -10.13
CA VAL A 107 2.46 8.73 -9.20
C VAL A 107 2.39 9.81 -8.12
N GLU A 108 3.15 10.89 -8.26
CA GLU A 108 3.10 12.03 -7.35
C GLU A 108 1.77 12.77 -7.50
N GLY A 109 0.95 12.74 -6.45
CA GLY A 109 -0.41 13.27 -6.47
C GLY A 109 -1.42 12.49 -7.32
N ARG A 110 -1.00 11.43 -8.02
CA ARG A 110 -1.85 10.53 -8.83
C ARG A 110 -1.90 9.13 -8.26
N TRP A 111 -2.95 8.40 -8.57
CA TRP A 111 -3.27 7.12 -7.95
C TRP A 111 -3.00 5.95 -8.87
N LEU A 112 -2.02 5.14 -8.49
CA LEU A 112 -1.68 3.88 -9.12
C LEU A 112 -2.52 2.74 -8.54
N TYR A 113 -3.16 1.99 -9.42
CA TYR A 113 -3.91 0.79 -9.05
C TYR A 113 -3.05 -0.47 -9.22
N PRO A 114 -3.37 -1.59 -8.55
CA PRO A 114 -2.64 -2.86 -8.72
C PRO A 114 -2.61 -3.37 -10.17
N SER A 115 -3.55 -2.94 -11.01
CA SER A 115 -3.58 -3.22 -12.44
C SER A 115 -2.50 -2.48 -13.25
N GLY A 116 -1.81 -1.50 -12.65
CA GLY A 116 -0.85 -0.62 -13.33
C GLY A 116 -1.49 0.64 -13.91
N VAL A 117 -2.81 0.81 -13.81
CA VAL A 117 -3.50 2.02 -14.30
C VAL A 117 -3.29 3.16 -13.32
N ILE A 118 -2.97 4.35 -13.84
CA ILE A 118 -2.85 5.59 -13.07
C ILE A 118 -4.10 6.44 -13.31
N ARG A 119 -4.67 7.00 -12.24
CA ARG A 119 -5.85 7.89 -12.28
C ARG A 119 -5.66 9.09 -11.37
N ASP A 120 -6.52 10.08 -11.51
CA ASP A 120 -6.47 11.29 -10.68
C ASP A 120 -7.25 11.12 -9.36
N GLU A 121 -8.05 10.04 -9.25
CA GLU A 121 -8.82 9.69 -8.05
C GLU A 121 -8.40 8.33 -7.47
N PRO A 122 -8.40 8.19 -6.12
CA PRO A 122 -7.96 6.97 -5.44
C PRO A 122 -8.82 5.76 -5.75
N CYS A 123 -10.11 5.98 -5.97
CA CYS A 123 -11.09 4.95 -6.23
C CYS A 123 -11.95 5.38 -7.40
N GLY A 124 -12.03 4.56 -8.46
CA GLY A 124 -13.04 4.76 -9.48
C GLY A 124 -14.42 4.54 -8.87
N MET A 125 -15.34 5.48 -9.06
CA MET A 125 -16.74 5.32 -8.65
C MET A 125 -17.34 4.02 -9.23
N ARG A 126 -17.29 2.92 -8.48
CA ARG A 126 -18.24 1.81 -8.62
C ARG A 126 -19.34 2.06 -7.59
N GLY A 127 -20.21 3.02 -7.89
CA GLY A 127 -21.27 3.43 -6.96
C GLY A 127 -22.17 4.59 -7.36
N ALA A 128 -21.94 5.29 -8.48
CA ALA A 128 -22.95 6.20 -9.01
C ALA A 128 -23.80 5.46 -10.04
N VAL A 129 -24.81 4.73 -9.57
CA VAL A 129 -26.00 4.49 -10.38
C VAL A 129 -26.67 5.86 -10.54
N THR A 130 -26.39 6.56 -11.62
CA THR A 130 -27.30 7.59 -12.11
C THR A 130 -28.51 6.86 -12.67
N THR A 131 -29.55 6.71 -11.85
CA THR A 131 -30.90 6.55 -12.38
C THR A 131 -31.27 7.88 -13.04
N GLU A 132 -31.28 7.89 -14.37
CA GLU A 132 -32.22 8.72 -15.14
C GLU A 132 -33.39 7.83 -15.58
#